data_AF-A0A7W6F571-F1
#
_entry.id   AF-A0A7W6F571-F1
#
_cell.length_a   1.000
_cell.length_b   1.000
_cell.length_c   1.000
_cell.angle_alpha   90.00
_cell.angle_beta   90.00
_cell.angle_gamma   90.00
#
_symmetry.space_group_name_H-M   'P 1'
#
loop_
_entity.id
_entity.type
_entity.pdbx_description
1 polymer ?
#
loop_
_entity_poly.entity_id
_entity_poly.type
_entity_poly.pdbx_seq_one_letter_code
_entity_poly.pdbx_strand_id
1 'polypeptide(L)'
;MTITRPQASALAVAALWASLSSASAQPAEPAALLRDWAAANSACRGGHGDDPATQDACARRDTIDARLSAAGWCYGRPGDPGYRRTWQRCSGGR
;
A
#
# COMPACT_ATOMS: atom_id res chain seq x y z
N MET A 1 23.93 -7.83 72.42
CA MET A 1 23.00 -8.83 71.85
C MET A 1 22.58 -8.34 70.48
N THR A 2 23.05 -9.02 69.43
CA THR A 2 22.81 -8.67 68.02
C THR A 2 21.52 -9.35 67.56
N ILE A 3 20.55 -8.59 67.04
CA ILE A 3 19.34 -9.13 66.41
C ILE A 3 19.44 -8.82 64.92
N THR A 4 19.75 -9.84 64.13
CA THR A 4 19.73 -9.82 62.66
C THR A 4 18.29 -9.99 62.19
N ARG A 5 17.71 -9.02 61.47
CA ARG A 5 16.39 -9.14 60.82
C ARG A 5 16.55 -9.57 59.36
N PRO A 6 15.75 -10.54 58.87
CA PRO A 6 15.80 -11.00 57.49
C PRO A 6 15.23 -9.99 56.50
N GLN A 7 15.79 -9.99 55.30
CA GLN A 7 15.56 -9.06 54.20
C GLN A 7 14.22 -9.32 53.51
N ALA A 8 13.43 -8.27 53.27
CA ALA A 8 12.23 -8.32 52.44
C ALA A 8 12.52 -7.68 51.07
N SER A 9 12.77 -8.58 50.12
CA SER A 9 12.48 -8.57 48.70
C SER A 9 12.26 -7.24 47.96
N ALA A 10 13.12 -7.07 46.95
CA ALA A 10 13.00 -6.13 45.86
C ALA A 10 11.70 -6.27 45.06
N LEU A 11 11.13 -5.15 44.64
CA LEU A 11 10.23 -5.08 43.49
C LEU A 11 10.84 -4.10 42.49
N ALA A 12 11.55 -4.65 41.51
CA ALA A 12 12.01 -3.92 40.34
C ALA A 12 10.79 -3.59 39.47
N VAL A 13 10.52 -2.30 39.27
CA VAL A 13 9.51 -1.83 38.31
C VAL A 13 10.10 -1.97 36.90
N ALA A 14 9.79 -3.08 36.23
CA ALA A 14 10.16 -3.28 34.84
C ALA A 14 9.29 -2.37 33.95
N ALA A 15 9.84 -1.25 33.49
CA ALA A 15 9.22 -0.44 32.45
C ALA A 15 9.20 -1.24 31.14
N LEU A 16 8.00 -1.61 30.69
CA LEU A 16 7.74 -2.28 29.42
C LEU A 16 7.73 -1.24 28.29
N TRP A 17 8.89 -1.02 27.65
CA TRP A 17 8.99 -0.22 26.43
C TRP A 17 8.46 -1.08 25.28
N ALA A 18 7.15 -1.04 25.05
CA ALA A 18 6.54 -1.66 23.88
C ALA A 18 6.95 -0.86 22.63
N SER A 19 7.93 -1.38 21.89
CA SER A 19 8.29 -0.86 20.57
C SER A 19 7.11 -1.02 19.62
N LEU A 20 6.36 0.07 19.39
CA LEU A 20 5.40 0.15 18.27
C LEU A 20 6.21 0.17 16.98
N SER A 21 6.46 -1.02 16.41
CA SER A 21 6.95 -1.15 15.04
C SER A 21 5.88 -0.57 14.11
N SER A 22 6.11 0.64 13.61
CA SER A 22 5.31 1.20 12.53
C SER A 22 5.54 0.32 11.30
N ALA A 23 4.51 -0.42 10.87
CA ALA A 23 4.50 -1.08 9.58
C ALA A 23 4.52 0.00 8.50
N SER A 24 5.72 0.40 8.05
CA SER A 24 5.85 1.24 6.88
C SER A 24 5.51 0.36 5.67
N ALA A 25 4.37 0.63 5.04
CA ALA A 25 4.11 0.10 3.71
C ALA A 25 5.20 0.68 2.81
N GLN A 26 6.22 -0.12 2.50
CA GLN A 26 7.26 0.27 1.57
C GLN A 26 6.60 0.61 0.23
N PRO A 27 6.99 1.70 -0.45
CA PRO A 27 6.46 2.02 -1.76
C PRO A 27 6.65 0.80 -2.67
N ALA A 28 5.56 0.27 -3.22
CA ALA A 28 5.65 -0.81 -4.19
C ALA A 28 6.46 -0.31 -5.39
N GLU A 29 7.43 -1.12 -5.84
CA GLU A 29 8.27 -0.79 -7.00
C GLU A 29 7.36 -0.61 -8.23
N PRO A 30 7.57 0.42 -9.07
CA PRO A 30 6.67 0.74 -10.17
C PRO A 30 6.31 -0.45 -11.07
N ALA A 31 7.23 -1.38 -11.34
CA ALA A 31 6.90 -2.54 -12.16
C ALA A 31 5.91 -3.50 -11.49
N ALA A 32 5.93 -3.62 -10.15
CA ALA A 32 4.92 -4.38 -9.42
C ALA A 32 3.54 -3.72 -9.53
N LEU A 33 3.47 -2.40 -9.30
CA LEU A 33 2.21 -1.65 -9.44
C LEU A 33 1.64 -1.74 -10.86
N LEU A 34 2.49 -1.69 -11.90
CA LEU A 34 2.04 -1.82 -13.29
C LEU A 34 1.47 -3.21 -13.58
N ARG A 35 2.08 -4.28 -13.05
CA ARG A 35 1.54 -5.66 -13.18
C ARG A 35 0.21 -5.81 -12.47
N ASP A 36 0.13 -5.34 -11.23
CA ASP A 36 -1.09 -5.43 -10.42
C ASP A 36 -2.22 -4.62 -11.05
N TRP A 37 -1.91 -3.43 -11.59
CA TRP A 37 -2.85 -2.62 -12.34
C TRP A 37 -3.37 -3.34 -13.58
N ALA A 38 -2.49 -3.99 -14.35
CA ALA A 38 -2.88 -4.72 -15.55
C ALA A 38 -3.82 -5.90 -15.25
N ALA A 39 -3.54 -6.64 -14.16
CA ALA A 39 -4.40 -7.72 -13.69
C ALA A 39 -5.77 -7.18 -13.24
N ALA A 40 -5.78 -6.14 -12.39
CA ALA A 40 -7.01 -5.52 -11.90
C ALA A 40 -7.84 -4.90 -13.04
N ASN A 41 -7.21 -4.23 -14.00
CA ASN A 41 -7.87 -3.64 -15.16
C ASN A 41 -8.48 -4.71 -16.07
N SER A 42 -7.79 -5.84 -16.28
CA SER A 42 -8.32 -6.96 -17.06
C SER A 42 -9.56 -7.54 -16.42
N ALA A 43 -9.53 -7.79 -15.11
CA ALA A 43 -10.69 -8.27 -14.35
C ALA A 43 -11.84 -7.25 -14.35
N CYS A 44 -11.55 -5.97 -14.17
CA CYS A 44 -12.55 -4.91 -14.17
C CYS A 44 -13.26 -4.75 -15.54
N ARG A 45 -12.51 -4.80 -16.65
CA ARG A 45 -13.08 -4.59 -17.99
C ARG A 45 -13.65 -5.86 -18.63
N GLY A 46 -13.19 -7.03 -18.17
CA GLY A 46 -13.68 -8.32 -18.63
C GLY A 46 -14.80 -8.92 -17.77
N GLY A 47 -15.03 -8.39 -16.57
CA GLY A 47 -16.03 -8.88 -15.63
C GLY A 47 -17.45 -8.37 -15.88
N HIS A 48 -18.42 -8.97 -15.19
CA HIS A 48 -19.82 -8.56 -15.26
C HIS A 48 -20.10 -7.36 -14.35
N GLY A 49 -20.86 -6.36 -14.82
CA GLY A 49 -21.07 -5.11 -14.09
C GLY A 49 -21.72 -5.27 -12.72
N ASP A 50 -22.64 -6.22 -12.59
CA ASP A 50 -23.36 -6.49 -11.34
C ASP A 50 -22.65 -7.52 -10.44
N ASP A 51 -21.49 -8.05 -10.85
CA ASP A 51 -20.69 -8.96 -10.03
C ASP A 51 -19.83 -8.15 -9.03
N PRO A 52 -20.00 -8.36 -7.70
CA PRO A 52 -19.18 -7.70 -6.70
C PRO A 52 -17.66 -7.89 -6.91
N ALA A 53 -17.22 -9.03 -7.42
CA ALA A 53 -15.81 -9.27 -7.69
C ALA A 53 -15.25 -8.36 -8.80
N THR A 54 -16.09 -8.03 -9.78
CA THR A 54 -15.74 -7.07 -10.85
C THR A 54 -15.64 -5.65 -10.28
N GLN A 55 -16.58 -5.26 -9.40
CA GLN A 55 -16.57 -3.96 -8.74
C GLN A 55 -15.31 -3.79 -7.87
N ASP A 56 -14.96 -4.82 -7.10
CA ASP A 56 -13.72 -4.86 -6.32
C ASP A 56 -12.47 -4.75 -7.19
N ALA A 57 -12.45 -5.42 -8.35
CA ALA A 57 -11.34 -5.32 -9.30
C ALA A 57 -11.21 -3.90 -9.86
N CYS A 58 -12.32 -3.22 -10.15
CA CYS A 58 -12.32 -1.83 -10.58
C CYS A 58 -11.80 -0.90 -9.48
N ALA A 59 -12.26 -1.07 -8.24
CA ALA A 59 -11.78 -0.28 -7.10
C ALA A 59 -10.27 -0.48 -6.84
N ARG A 60 -9.79 -1.72 -6.96
CA ARG A 60 -8.35 -2.03 -6.88
C ARG A 60 -7.56 -1.35 -8.01
N ARG A 61 -8.05 -1.41 -9.25
CA ARG A 61 -7.42 -0.72 -10.39
C ARG A 61 -7.27 0.77 -10.11
N ASP A 62 -8.34 1.42 -9.66
CA ASP A 62 -8.36 2.88 -9.42
C ASP A 62 -7.45 3.28 -8.25
N THR A 63 -7.35 2.44 -7.23
CA THR A 63 -6.38 2.63 -6.13
C THR A 63 -4.94 2.56 -6.64
N ILE A 64 -4.64 1.61 -7.53
CA ILE A 64 -3.30 1.46 -8.10
C ILE A 64 -2.99 2.61 -9.08
N ASP A 65 -4.00 3.06 -9.85
CA ASP A 65 -3.92 4.23 -10.73
C ASP A 65 -3.44 5.46 -9.95
N ALA A 66 -4.08 5.75 -8.82
CA ALA A 66 -3.68 6.85 -7.94
C ALA A 66 -2.24 6.71 -7.39
N ARG A 67 -1.81 5.49 -7.05
CA ARG A 67 -0.43 5.23 -6.59
C ARG A 67 0.60 5.44 -7.70
N LEU A 68 0.30 4.99 -8.92
CA LEU A 68 1.15 5.20 -10.09
C LEU A 68 1.26 6.69 -10.41
N SER A 69 0.16 7.43 -10.38
CA SER A 69 0.17 8.90 -10.54
C SER A 69 0.98 9.60 -9.46
N ALA A 70 0.83 9.22 -8.19
CA ALA A 70 1.65 9.76 -7.10
C ALA A 70 3.15 9.45 -7.29
N ALA A 71 3.49 8.37 -7.99
CA ALA A 71 4.86 7.97 -8.34
C ALA A 71 5.38 8.59 -9.67
N GLY A 72 4.65 9.54 -10.26
CA GLY A 72 5.04 10.26 -11.48
C GLY A 72 4.81 9.46 -12.77
N TRP A 73 3.82 8.57 -12.77
CA TRP A 73 3.36 7.87 -13.97
C TRP A 73 2.04 8.43 -14.47
N CYS A 74 1.90 8.50 -15.79
CA CYS A 74 0.74 9.03 -16.47
C CYS A 74 0.19 7.95 -17.42
N TYR A 75 -1.14 7.83 -17.47
CA TYR A 75 -1.81 6.87 -18.33
C TYR A 75 -2.23 7.50 -19.66
N GLY A 76 -1.44 7.27 -20.71
CA GLY A 76 -1.60 7.91 -22.01
C GLY A 76 -1.24 9.40 -21.99
N ARG A 77 -1.57 10.10 -23.09
CA ARG A 77 -1.45 11.55 -23.27
C ARG A 77 -2.83 12.19 -23.38
N PRO A 78 -2.95 13.51 -23.14
CA PRO A 78 -4.17 14.24 -23.47
C PRO A 78 -4.58 14.01 -24.93
N GLY A 79 -5.82 13.60 -25.17
CA GLY A 79 -6.34 13.30 -26.50
C GLY A 79 -6.14 11.87 -26.99
N ASP A 80 -5.37 11.03 -26.28
CA ASP A 80 -5.22 9.62 -26.68
C ASP A 80 -6.56 8.88 -26.56
N PRO A 81 -6.99 8.14 -27.60
CA PRO A 81 -8.14 7.27 -27.49
C PRO A 81 -7.83 6.14 -26.49
N GLY A 82 -8.83 5.70 -25.73
CA GLY A 82 -8.64 4.79 -24.59
C GLY A 82 -7.82 3.53 -24.92
N TYR A 83 -8.01 2.93 -26.10
CA TYR A 83 -7.30 1.72 -26.53
C TYR A 83 -5.80 1.92 -26.82
N ARG A 84 -5.32 3.16 -26.96
CA ARG A 84 -3.90 3.48 -27.15
C ARG A 84 -3.21 3.93 -25.88
N ARG A 85 -3.96 4.10 -24.77
CA ARG A 85 -3.37 4.59 -23.53
C ARG A 85 -2.53 3.51 -22.88
N THR A 86 -1.30 3.87 -22.58
CA THR A 86 -0.33 3.04 -21.87
C THR A 86 0.27 3.84 -20.72
N TRP A 87 0.71 3.13 -19.68
CA TRP A 87 1.44 3.77 -18.59
C TRP A 87 2.84 4.17 -19.06
N GLN A 88 3.21 5.40 -18.76
CA GLN A 88 4.51 5.98 -19.08
C GLN A 88 4.91 6.97 -17.99
N ARG A 89 6.20 7.32 -17.91
CA ARG A 89 6.64 8.45 -17.08
C ARG A 89 5.94 9.73 -17.56
N CYS A 90 5.45 10.55 -16.64
CA CYS A 90 4.85 11.83 -17.00
C CYS A 90 5.90 12.73 -17.69
N SER A 91 5.51 13.38 -18.80
CA SER A 91 6.36 14.32 -19.52
C SER A 91 6.16 15.73 -18.94
N GLY A 92 7.16 16.24 -18.23
CA GLY A 92 7.05 17.48 -17.44
C GLY A 92 6.68 17.15 -16.00
N GLY A 93 7.44 17.65 -15.03
CA GLY A 93 7.30 17.26 -13.63
C GLY A 93 5.91 17.58 -13.06
N ARG A 94 5.16 16.51 -12.77
CA ARG A 94 3.76 16.41 -12.32
C ARG A 94 2.73 16.35 -13.43
#